data_AF-A0A7Y1G060-F1
#
_entry.id   AF-A0A7Y1G060-F1
#
_cell.length_a   1.000
_cell.length_b   1.000
_cell.length_c   1.000
_cell.angle_alpha   90.00
_cell.angle_beta   90.00
_cell.angle_gamma   90.00
#
_symmetry.space_group_name_H-M   'P 1'
#
loop_
_entity.id
_entity.type
_entity.pdbx_description
1 polymer ?
#
loop_
_entity_poly.entity_id
_entity_poly.type
_entity_poly.pdbx_seq_one_letter_code
_entity_poly.pdbx_strand_id
1 'polypeptide(L)'
;MIDPADKQTASLPLEQPKRGRGRPKTGAALTPAQKQKAYRIRLKSNVTEITVSAIDERMELRKQLLEALKRAELAEAERDVMGNELAKAKAQLSGSRLNKSMQRMIQDVHDVADAIGESVWRIQRKARANGKWVTLKGSYWNEAKAEDALAEIPNKKGCWWRIIEVKSEVED
;
A
#
# COMPACT_ATOMS: atom_id res chain seq x y z
N MET A 1 -64.07 -63.81 49.68
CA MET A 1 -63.79 -65.20 50.07
C MET A 1 -63.50 -65.95 48.78
N ILE A 2 -62.31 -66.53 48.63
CA ILE A 2 -61.90 -67.24 47.40
C ILE A 2 -62.54 -68.63 47.47
N ASP A 3 -63.20 -69.07 46.40
CA ASP A 3 -63.85 -70.37 46.32
C ASP A 3 -62.78 -71.48 46.24
N PRO A 4 -62.73 -72.42 47.20
CA PRO A 4 -61.74 -73.50 47.20
C PRO A 4 -61.96 -74.54 46.07
N ALA A 5 -63.08 -74.50 45.35
CA ALA A 5 -63.35 -75.37 44.21
C ALA A 5 -62.86 -74.80 42.86
N ASP A 6 -62.49 -73.53 42.79
CA ASP A 6 -61.95 -72.91 41.58
C ASP A 6 -60.48 -73.29 41.37
N LYS A 7 -60.26 -74.38 40.61
CA LYS A 7 -58.92 -74.86 40.21
C LYS A 7 -58.48 -74.32 38.84
N GLN A 8 -59.27 -73.46 38.20
CA GLN A 8 -58.97 -72.98 36.84
C GLN A 8 -58.15 -71.68 36.83
N THR A 9 -58.10 -70.95 37.95
CA THR A 9 -57.26 -69.76 38.09
C THR A 9 -55.87 -70.11 38.61
N ALA A 10 -55.00 -70.58 37.71
CA ALA A 10 -53.56 -70.67 38.01
C ALA A 10 -52.97 -69.26 38.24
N SER A 11 -52.30 -69.04 39.37
CA SER A 11 -51.60 -67.79 39.64
C SER A 11 -50.42 -67.63 38.69
N LEU A 12 -50.45 -66.58 37.86
CA LEU A 12 -49.33 -66.23 36.98
C LEU A 12 -48.06 -65.97 37.81
N PRO A 13 -46.91 -66.61 37.51
CA PRO A 13 -45.65 -66.38 38.21
C PRO A 13 -45.11 -65.00 37.82
N LEU A 14 -45.47 -63.98 38.58
CA LEU A 14 -44.93 -62.62 38.44
C LEU A 14 -43.58 -62.50 39.18
N GLU A 15 -42.58 -63.29 38.77
CA GLU A 15 -41.18 -63.16 39.20
C GLU A 15 -40.41 -62.15 38.34
N GLN A 16 -40.94 -60.93 38.18
CA GLN A 16 -40.09 -59.83 37.72
C GLN A 16 -40.07 -58.74 38.78
N PRO A 17 -38.91 -58.41 39.37
CA PRO A 17 -38.82 -57.30 40.30
C PRO A 17 -39.25 -56.05 39.55
N LYS A 18 -40.25 -55.36 40.10
CA LYS A 18 -40.88 -54.16 39.56
C LYS A 18 -39.77 -53.15 39.24
N ARG A 19 -39.44 -53.01 37.95
CA ARG A 19 -38.40 -52.07 37.50
C ARG A 19 -38.76 -50.68 38.00
N GLY A 20 -37.93 -50.12 38.88
CA GLY A 20 -38.06 -48.72 39.28
C GLY A 20 -38.09 -47.83 38.03
N ARG A 21 -39.09 -46.95 37.91
CA ARG A 21 -39.21 -46.07 36.75
C ARG A 21 -38.00 -45.13 36.69
N GLY A 22 -37.38 -45.01 35.51
CA GLY A 22 -36.43 -43.93 35.19
C GLY A 22 -34.94 -44.19 35.43
N ARG A 23 -34.50 -45.38 35.87
CA ARG A 23 -33.05 -45.66 36.01
C ARG A 23 -32.53 -46.53 34.86
N PRO A 24 -31.55 -46.05 34.07
CA PRO A 24 -30.91 -46.85 33.03
C PRO A 24 -30.24 -48.10 33.64
N LYS A 25 -30.32 -49.22 32.91
CA LYS A 25 -29.88 -50.56 33.34
C LYS A 25 -28.35 -50.67 33.52
N THR A 26 -27.60 -49.77 32.92
CA THR A 26 -26.14 -49.73 32.93
C THR A 26 -25.64 -48.77 34.02
N GLY A 27 -24.88 -49.28 34.99
CA GLY A 27 -24.24 -48.51 36.07
C GLY A 27 -23.21 -47.47 35.62
N ALA A 28 -23.18 -47.11 34.34
CA ALA A 28 -22.29 -46.13 33.73
C ALA A 28 -22.88 -44.69 33.72
N ALA A 29 -24.10 -44.51 34.23
CA ALA A 29 -24.72 -43.19 34.29
C ALA A 29 -24.02 -42.30 35.34
N LEU A 30 -23.37 -41.23 34.87
CA LEU A 30 -22.74 -40.25 35.76
C LEU A 30 -23.76 -39.65 36.72
N THR A 31 -23.39 -39.59 38.01
CA THR A 31 -24.20 -38.90 39.01
C THR A 31 -24.28 -37.40 38.71
N PRO A 32 -25.32 -36.69 39.19
CA PRO A 32 -25.41 -35.25 39.03
C PRO A 32 -24.15 -34.49 39.48
N ALA A 33 -23.53 -34.93 40.59
CA ALA A 33 -22.28 -34.36 41.09
C ALA A 33 -21.10 -34.59 40.14
N GLN A 34 -21.00 -35.79 39.54
CA GLN A 34 -19.96 -36.08 38.54
C GLN A 34 -20.14 -35.25 37.27
N LYS A 35 -21.39 -35.05 36.82
CA LYS A 35 -21.69 -34.17 35.69
C LYS A 35 -21.27 -32.73 35.95
N GLN A 36 -21.56 -32.20 37.14
CA GLN A 36 -21.12 -30.86 37.54
C GLN A 36 -19.60 -30.76 37.67
N LYS A 37 -18.93 -31.78 38.20
CA LYS A 37 -17.46 -31.83 38.28
C LYS A 37 -16.84 -31.79 36.87
N ALA A 38 -17.33 -32.62 35.96
CA ALA A 38 -16.88 -32.64 34.57
C ALA A 38 -17.12 -31.29 33.85
N TYR A 39 -18.27 -30.66 34.11
CA TYR A 39 -18.58 -29.34 33.57
C TYR A 39 -17.62 -28.26 34.09
N ARG A 40 -17.35 -28.22 35.40
CA ARG A 40 -16.40 -27.28 36.00
C ARG A 40 -14.98 -27.48 35.46
N ILE A 41 -14.56 -28.72 35.22
CA ILE A 41 -13.25 -29.02 34.63
C ILE A 41 -13.17 -28.47 33.20
N ARG A 42 -14.17 -28.73 32.36
CA ARG A 42 -14.23 -28.19 30.98
C ARG A 42 -14.21 -26.67 30.93
N LEU A 43 -14.95 -26.00 31.83
CA LEU A 43 -14.93 -24.54 31.90
C LEU A 43 -13.56 -24.01 32.30
N LYS A 44 -12.89 -24.64 33.28
CA LYS A 44 -11.57 -24.21 33.73
C LYS A 44 -10.52 -24.34 32.63
N SER A 45 -10.47 -25.46 31.91
CA SER A 45 -9.49 -25.66 30.83
C SER A 45 -9.67 -24.66 29.68
N ASN A 46 -10.91 -24.46 29.24
CA ASN A 46 -11.20 -23.59 28.10
C ASN A 46 -10.89 -22.12 28.41
N VAL A 47 -11.19 -21.66 29.63
CA VAL A 47 -10.92 -20.26 30.02
C VAL A 47 -9.42 -20.00 30.08
N THR A 48 -8.63 -20.89 30.68
CA THR A 48 -7.18 -20.67 30.84
C THR A 48 -6.43 -20.71 29.50
N GLU A 49 -6.77 -21.65 28.63
CA GLU A 49 -6.09 -21.79 27.33
C GLU A 49 -6.37 -20.58 26.43
N ILE A 50 -7.64 -20.15 26.33
CA ILE A 50 -8.04 -19.02 25.49
C ILE A 50 -7.42 -17.71 25.98
N THR A 51 -7.29 -17.52 27.30
CA THR A 51 -6.71 -16.27 27.83
C THR A 51 -5.20 -16.21 27.67
N VAL A 52 -4.49 -17.32 27.84
CA VAL A 52 -3.02 -17.33 27.72
C VAL A 52 -2.61 -17.16 26.26
N SER A 53 -3.24 -17.89 25.33
CA SER A 53 -2.94 -17.75 23.91
C SER A 53 -3.21 -16.33 23.39
N ALA A 54 -4.32 -15.71 23.82
CA ALA A 54 -4.64 -14.34 23.44
C ALA A 54 -3.66 -13.30 24.01
N ILE A 55 -3.09 -13.55 25.19
CA ILE A 55 -2.07 -12.69 25.79
C ILE A 55 -0.76 -12.81 25.00
N ASP A 56 -0.35 -14.03 24.65
CA ASP A 56 0.88 -14.29 23.91
C ASP A 56 0.83 -13.68 22.51
N GLU A 57 -0.28 -13.87 21.79
CA GLU A 57 -0.52 -13.23 20.48
C GLU A 57 -0.46 -11.70 20.56
N ARG A 58 -1.06 -11.11 21.60
CA ARG A 58 -1.03 -9.66 21.80
C ARG A 58 0.38 -9.14 22.10
N MET A 59 1.18 -9.91 22.83
CA MET A 59 2.57 -9.55 23.12
C MET A 59 3.45 -9.61 21.87
N GLU A 60 3.26 -10.63 21.05
CA GLU A 60 3.97 -10.77 19.77
C GLU A 60 3.61 -9.64 18.80
N LEU A 61 2.32 -9.32 18.67
CA LEU A 61 1.87 -8.18 17.85
C LEU A 61 2.45 -6.84 18.32
N ARG A 62 2.56 -6.63 19.64
CA ARG A 62 3.20 -5.43 20.20
C ARG A 62 4.68 -5.35 19.87
N LYS A 63 5.38 -6.49 19.91
CA LYS A 63 6.80 -6.57 19.56
C LYS A 63 7.02 -6.23 18.09
N GLN A 64 6.21 -6.81 17.20
CA GLN A 64 6.25 -6.52 15.77
C GLN A 64 5.95 -5.04 15.47
N LEU A 65 4.97 -4.45 16.15
CA LEU A 65 4.66 -3.02 16.03
C LEU A 65 5.86 -2.14 16.43
N LEU A 66 6.53 -2.49 17.54
CA LEU A 66 7.71 -1.77 18.02
C LEU A 66 8.88 -1.86 17.04
N GLU A 67 9.11 -3.02 16.44
CA GLU A 67 10.14 -3.22 15.42
C GLU A 67 9.82 -2.43 14.14
N ALA A 68 8.56 -2.42 13.70
CA ALA A 68 8.12 -1.65 12.56
C ALA A 68 8.29 -0.13 12.76
N LEU A 69 7.96 0.38 13.95
CA LEU A 69 8.14 1.79 14.29
C LEU A 69 9.62 2.19 14.27
N LYS A 70 10.49 1.38 14.88
CA LYS A 70 11.96 1.63 14.85
C LYS A 70 12.51 1.66 13.43
N ARG A 71 12.04 0.75 12.57
CA ARG A 71 12.45 0.71 11.16
C ARG A 71 11.98 1.96 10.41
N ALA A 72 10.76 2.42 10.66
CA ALA A 72 10.24 3.64 10.05
C ALA A 72 11.03 4.88 10.50
N GLU A 73 11.35 4.98 11.78
CA GLU A 73 12.15 6.10 12.33
C GLU A 73 13.55 6.16 11.71
N LEU A 74 14.23 5.02 11.57
CA LEU A 74 15.52 4.96 10.88
C LEU A 74 15.42 5.36 9.41
N ALA A 75 14.39 4.89 8.70
CA ALA A 75 14.18 5.25 7.31
C ALA A 75 13.88 6.74 7.10
N GLU A 76 13.14 7.37 8.02
CA GLU A 76 12.90 8.81 8.00
C GLU A 76 14.19 9.60 8.25
N ALA A 77 15.01 9.18 9.21
CA ALA A 77 16.30 9.80 9.47
C ALA A 77 17.24 9.70 8.26
N GLU A 78 17.31 8.53 7.61
CA GLU A 78 18.08 8.33 6.37
C GLU A 78 17.59 9.24 5.25
N ARG A 79 16.26 9.36 5.08
CA ARG A 79 15.67 10.24 4.06
C ARG A 79 16.05 11.69 4.30
N ASP A 80 16.04 12.15 5.54
CA ASP A 80 16.36 13.53 5.87
C ASP A 80 17.86 13.82 5.69
N VAL A 81 18.75 12.88 6.00
CA VAL A 81 20.18 12.96 5.68
C VAL A 81 20.39 13.05 4.18
N MET A 82 19.79 12.15 3.39
CA MET A 82 19.88 12.18 1.93
C MET A 82 19.28 13.46 1.34
N GLY A 83 18.18 13.97 1.90
CA GLY A 83 17.59 15.25 1.50
C GLY A 83 18.56 16.41 1.70
N ASN A 84 19.25 16.45 2.84
CA ASN A 84 20.27 17.46 3.14
C ASN A 84 21.50 17.35 2.23
N GLU A 85 21.94 16.13 1.92
CA GLU A 85 23.05 15.89 0.96
C GLU A 85 22.68 16.32 -0.45
N LEU A 86 21.47 15.98 -0.92
CA LEU A 86 20.96 16.44 -2.21
C LEU A 86 20.82 17.95 -2.26
N ALA A 87 20.37 18.59 -1.18
CA ALA A 87 20.30 20.04 -1.09
C ALA A 87 21.70 20.68 -1.20
N LYS A 88 22.71 20.13 -0.50
CA LYS A 88 24.10 20.57 -0.61
C LYS A 88 24.67 20.36 -2.01
N ALA A 89 24.46 19.20 -2.62
CA ALA A 89 24.91 18.90 -3.98
C ALA A 89 24.26 19.83 -5.01
N LYS A 90 22.95 20.08 -4.90
CA LYS A 90 22.24 21.07 -5.73
C LYS A 90 22.76 22.48 -5.50
N ALA A 91 23.04 22.87 -4.27
CA ALA A 91 23.62 24.17 -3.95
C ALA A 91 25.02 24.32 -4.58
N GLN A 92 25.87 23.29 -4.51
CA GLN A 92 27.18 23.26 -5.16
C GLN A 92 27.08 23.35 -6.69
N LEU A 93 26.15 22.62 -7.31
CA LEU A 93 25.89 22.70 -8.75
C LEU A 93 25.34 24.06 -9.17
N SER A 94 24.48 24.68 -8.36
CA SER A 94 23.94 26.03 -8.62
C SER A 94 24.95 27.15 -8.36
N GLY A 95 25.86 26.94 -7.40
CA GLY A 95 26.97 27.83 -7.04
C GLY A 95 28.12 27.73 -8.04
N SER A 96 28.24 26.60 -8.75
CA SER A 96 28.94 26.49 -10.02
C SER A 96 28.16 27.29 -11.07
N ARG A 97 28.23 28.62 -10.97
CA ARG A 97 27.95 29.49 -12.11
C ARG A 97 28.90 29.02 -13.20
N LEU A 98 28.37 28.27 -14.18
CA LEU A 98 29.06 27.97 -15.43
C LEU A 98 29.87 29.22 -15.81
N ASN A 99 31.19 29.08 -15.91
CA ASN A 99 32.07 30.19 -16.26
C ASN A 99 31.47 30.90 -17.48
N LYS A 100 31.48 32.24 -17.50
CA LYS A 100 30.92 33.02 -18.64
C LYS A 100 31.45 32.53 -19.99
N SER A 101 32.68 31.99 -20.02
CA SER A 101 33.28 31.35 -21.20
C SER A 101 32.56 30.07 -21.63
N MET A 102 32.12 29.23 -20.70
CA MET A 102 31.40 27.99 -20.99
C MET A 102 29.94 28.27 -21.38
N GLN A 103 29.33 29.30 -20.79
CA GLN A 103 28.03 29.80 -21.25
C GLN A 103 28.10 30.38 -22.66
N ARG A 104 29.18 31.11 -22.98
CA ARG A 104 29.44 31.58 -24.36
C ARG A 104 29.67 30.42 -25.30
N MET A 105 30.47 29.43 -24.93
CA MET A 105 30.69 28.25 -25.78
C MET A 105 29.40 27.47 -26.07
N ILE A 106 28.51 27.32 -25.08
CA ILE A 106 27.19 26.71 -25.30
C ILE A 106 26.35 27.56 -26.28
N GLN A 107 26.43 28.89 -26.15
CA GLN A 107 25.77 29.81 -27.08
C GLN A 107 26.36 29.71 -28.48
N ASP A 108 27.69 29.73 -28.61
CA ASP A 108 28.42 29.63 -29.87
C ASP A 108 28.18 28.28 -30.57
N VAL A 109 28.06 27.18 -29.83
CA VAL A 109 27.69 25.87 -30.38
C VAL A 109 26.24 25.85 -30.88
N HIS A 110 25.31 26.53 -30.19
CA HIS A 110 23.95 26.70 -30.70
C HIS A 110 23.91 27.62 -31.93
N ASP A 111 24.72 28.68 -31.95
CA ASP A 111 24.80 29.61 -33.09
C ASP A 111 25.48 28.96 -34.31
N VAL A 112 26.45 28.06 -34.10
CA VAL A 112 27.07 27.24 -35.16
C VAL A 112 26.11 26.14 -35.65
N ALA A 113 25.33 25.53 -34.76
CA ALA A 113 24.26 24.61 -35.16
C ALA A 113 23.17 25.33 -35.97
N ASP A 114 22.87 26.59 -35.63
CA ASP A 114 21.99 27.47 -36.39
C ASP A 114 22.56 27.83 -37.79
N ALA A 115 23.88 27.74 -37.98
CA ALA A 115 24.57 28.04 -39.24
C ALA A 115 24.79 26.82 -40.16
N ILE A 116 24.82 25.60 -39.61
CA ILE A 116 25.11 24.35 -40.37
C ILE A 116 23.83 23.62 -40.81
N GLY A 117 22.71 23.79 -40.09
CA GLY A 117 21.44 23.18 -40.47
C GLY A 117 20.67 24.04 -41.48
N GLU A 118 20.23 23.44 -42.58
CA GLU A 118 19.39 24.09 -43.61
C GLU A 118 18.05 24.62 -43.03
N SER A 119 17.62 24.14 -41.86
CA SER A 119 16.39 24.55 -41.19
C SER A 119 16.44 24.25 -39.69
N VAL A 120 16.14 25.25 -38.86
CA VAL A 120 16.07 25.14 -37.39
C VAL A 120 14.64 25.32 -36.91
N TRP A 121 14.19 24.44 -36.03
CA TRP A 121 12.86 24.49 -35.44
C TRP A 121 12.91 25.25 -34.11
N ARG A 122 11.99 26.20 -33.91
CA ARG A 122 11.93 27.04 -32.70
C ARG A 122 10.52 27.10 -32.13
N ILE A 123 10.42 27.05 -30.80
CA ILE A 123 9.14 27.19 -30.09
C ILE A 123 8.91 28.66 -29.75
N GLN A 124 7.76 29.18 -30.14
CA GLN A 124 7.32 30.53 -29.77
C GLN A 124 6.10 30.48 -28.86
N ARG A 125 6.07 31.42 -27.91
CA ARG A 125 4.93 31.65 -27.04
C ARG A 125 4.31 33.02 -27.29
N LYS A 126 3.00 33.10 -27.18
CA LYS A 126 2.26 34.36 -27.16
C LYS A 126 1.41 34.42 -25.90
N ALA A 127 1.73 35.36 -25.03
CA ALA A 127 0.90 35.64 -23.87
C ALA A 127 -0.33 36.45 -24.30
N ARG A 128 -1.51 36.12 -23.75
CA ARG A 128 -2.76 36.88 -23.98
C ARG A 128 -2.63 38.37 -23.63
N ALA A 129 -1.82 38.70 -22.63
CA ALA A 129 -1.63 40.07 -22.15
C ALA A 129 -0.87 40.99 -23.14
N ASN A 130 0.20 40.48 -23.76
CA ASN A 130 1.11 41.32 -24.55
C ASN A 130 0.94 41.13 -26.07
N GLY A 131 0.25 40.07 -26.51
CA GLY A 131 -0.05 39.82 -27.92
C GLY A 131 1.16 39.55 -28.84
N LYS A 132 2.39 39.72 -28.35
CA LYS A 132 3.63 39.49 -29.09
C LYS A 132 4.09 38.04 -28.96
N TRP A 133 4.58 37.49 -30.07
CA TRP A 133 5.28 36.20 -30.09
C TRP A 133 6.70 36.39 -29.55
N VAL A 134 7.12 35.52 -28.65
CA VAL A 134 8.46 35.49 -28.08
C VAL A 134 9.02 34.08 -28.27
N THR A 135 10.20 34.00 -28.89
CA THR A 135 10.94 32.76 -29.05
C THR A 135 11.49 32.31 -27.69
N LEU A 136 11.28 31.04 -27.35
CA LEU A 136 11.86 30.44 -26.15
C LEU A 136 13.34 30.12 -26.39
N LYS A 137 14.10 30.00 -25.29
CA LYS A 137 15.50 29.56 -25.39
C LYS A 137 15.52 28.09 -25.84
N GLY A 138 16.19 27.82 -26.95
CA GLY A 138 16.33 26.49 -27.54
C GLY A 138 16.10 26.51 -29.05
N SER A 139 17.03 25.91 -29.78
CA SER A 139 16.91 25.59 -31.20
C SER A 139 16.85 24.07 -31.33
N TYR A 140 15.94 23.56 -32.15
CA TYR A 140 15.77 22.13 -32.36
C TYR A 140 16.11 21.78 -33.81
N TRP A 141 16.86 20.70 -34.01
CA TRP A 141 17.30 20.26 -35.33
C TRP A 141 16.22 19.47 -36.11
N ASN A 142 15.07 19.18 -35.49
CA ASN A 142 13.92 18.58 -36.16
C ASN A 142 12.59 18.96 -35.46
N GLU A 143 11.50 18.87 -36.22
CA GLU A 143 10.13 19.15 -35.74
C GLU A 143 9.74 18.27 -34.55
N ALA A 144 9.99 16.96 -34.64
CA ALA A 144 9.62 16.01 -33.60
C ALA A 144 10.20 16.34 -32.22
N LYS A 145 11.46 16.76 -32.14
CA LYS A 145 12.03 17.16 -30.83
C LYS A 145 11.50 18.51 -30.34
N ALA A 146 11.11 19.40 -31.25
CA ALA A 146 10.43 20.63 -30.87
C ALA A 146 9.01 20.35 -30.34
N GLU A 147 8.33 19.34 -30.87
CA GLU A 147 7.03 18.87 -30.38
C GLU A 147 7.14 18.21 -29.01
N ASP A 148 8.09 17.30 -28.82
CA ASP A 148 8.35 16.65 -27.53
C ASP A 148 8.66 17.71 -26.46
N ALA A 149 9.53 18.67 -26.78
CA ALA A 149 9.85 19.76 -25.88
C ALA A 149 8.66 20.70 -25.62
N LEU A 150 7.76 20.88 -26.59
CA LEU A 150 6.53 21.65 -26.37
C LEU A 150 5.57 20.91 -25.42
N ALA A 151 5.50 19.58 -25.49
CA ALA A 151 4.67 18.77 -24.61
C ALA A 151 5.14 18.81 -23.15
N GLU A 152 6.45 18.93 -22.91
CA GLU A 152 7.03 19.07 -21.57
C GLU A 152 6.79 20.44 -20.93
N ILE A 153 6.47 21.48 -21.72
CA ILE A 153 6.25 22.82 -21.20
C ILE A 153 4.90 22.89 -20.46
N PRO A 154 4.87 23.33 -19.19
CA PRO A 154 3.63 23.43 -18.43
C PRO A 154 2.67 24.41 -19.12
N ASN A 155 1.49 23.90 -19.50
CA ASN A 155 0.51 24.68 -20.24
C ASN A 155 -0.10 25.77 -19.34
N LYS A 156 0.41 26.99 -19.46
CA LYS A 156 -0.09 28.15 -18.72
C LYS A 156 -1.38 28.66 -19.37
N LYS A 157 -2.48 28.70 -18.61
CA LYS A 157 -3.77 29.24 -19.07
C LYS A 157 -3.57 30.64 -19.67
N GLY A 158 -4.01 30.84 -20.91
CA GLY A 158 -3.88 32.13 -21.62
C GLY A 158 -2.59 32.33 -22.40
N CYS A 159 -1.82 31.27 -22.67
CA CYS A 159 -0.71 31.28 -23.61
C CYS A 159 -1.05 30.48 -24.86
N TRP A 160 -0.67 30.99 -26.03
CA TRP A 160 -0.63 30.22 -27.28
C TRP A 160 0.79 29.83 -27.59
N TRP A 161 0.95 28.65 -28.17
CA TRP A 161 2.23 28.09 -28.55
C TRP A 161 2.22 27.75 -30.03
N ARG A 162 3.38 27.90 -30.69
CA ARG A 162 3.59 27.43 -32.04
C ARG A 162 5.03 27.00 -32.22
N ILE A 163 5.24 26.09 -33.15
CA ILE A 163 6.55 25.70 -33.62
C ILE A 163 6.73 26.36 -34.99
N ILE A 164 7.90 26.95 -35.22
CA ILE A 164 8.25 27.54 -36.51
C ILE A 164 9.54 26.92 -37.02
N GLU A 165 9.58 26.68 -38.32
CA GLU A 165 10.82 26.41 -39.04
C GLU A 165 11.46 27.75 -39.43
N VAL A 166 12.74 27.90 -39.10
CA VAL A 166 13.58 29.04 -39.46
C VAL A 166 14.63 28.52 -40.42
N LYS A 167 14.49 28.87 -41.70
CA LYS A 167 15.46 28.53 -42.74
C LYS A 167 16.56 29.58 -42.74
N SER A 168 17.82 29.15 -42.75
CA SER A 168 18.96 30.04 -42.96
C SER A 168 19.06 30.29 -44.46
N GLU A 169 18.71 31.50 -44.91
CA GLU A 169 19.05 31.95 -46.27
C GLU A 169 20.56 32.20 -46.29
N VAL A 170 21.31 31.27 -46.87
CA VAL A 170 22.68 31.53 -47.29
C VAL A 170 22.56 32.24 -48.64
N GLU A 171 22.74 33.57 -48.64
CA GLU A 171 22.96 34.33 -49.88
C GLU A 171 24.34 33.93 -50.45
N ASP A 172 24.34 33.35 -51.65
CA ASP A 172 25.54 33.01 -52.44
C ASP A 172 26.30 34.25 -52.95
#